data_AF-B1ZFD7-F1
#
_entry.id   AF-B1ZFD7-F1
#
_cell.length_a   1.000
_cell.length_b   1.000
_cell.length_c   1.000
_cell.angle_alpha   90.00
_cell.angle_beta   90.00
_cell.angle_gamma   90.00
#
_symmetry.space_group_name_H-M   'P 1'
#
loop_
_entity.id
_entity.type
_entity.pdbx_description
1 polymer ?
#
loop_
_entity_poly.entity_id
_entity_poly.type
_entity_poly.pdbx_seq_one_letter_code
_entity_poly.pdbx_strand_id
1 'polypeptide(L)'
;MNAPRPLIARFVAQLFAQPLAQLLAQLLAQLLALSVIGGSLGAAAAGTRQFGFFEETRILEEAWHGCVREAYARQPAGQSRAGAQRNVLDECREHEDWLVAATMREQAREDEAARRAGRAPTVRAGGGTWAWAASVAAYVVDPVTSWLQGWR
;
A
#
# COMPACT_ATOMS: atom_id res chain seq x y z
N MET A 1 21.43 41.20 -71.48
CA MET A 1 20.14 41.13 -70.77
C MET A 1 20.20 39.91 -69.84
N ASN A 2 20.50 40.10 -68.56
CA ASN A 2 20.63 39.01 -67.57
C ASN A 2 19.74 39.34 -66.38
N ALA A 3 18.68 38.56 -66.17
CA ALA A 3 17.77 38.68 -65.04
C ALA A 3 18.35 38.00 -63.78
N PRO A 4 18.28 38.60 -62.58
CA PRO A 4 18.70 37.94 -61.35
C PRO A 4 17.59 37.09 -60.70
N ARG A 5 17.86 35.78 -60.63
CA ARG A 5 17.69 34.83 -59.50
C ARG A 5 16.34 34.75 -58.74
N PRO A 6 15.64 33.59 -58.74
CA PRO A 6 14.56 33.26 -57.80
C PRO A 6 15.11 32.57 -56.53
N LEU A 7 16.00 33.21 -55.77
CA LEU A 7 16.52 32.66 -54.51
C LEU A 7 15.91 33.30 -53.26
N ILE A 8 15.37 34.51 -53.37
CA ILE A 8 14.79 35.25 -52.23
C ILE A 8 13.44 34.65 -51.81
N ALA A 9 12.67 34.11 -52.76
CA ALA A 9 11.35 33.51 -52.48
C ALA A 9 11.43 32.21 -51.63
N ARG A 10 12.55 31.47 -51.68
CA ARG A 10 12.73 30.23 -50.89
C ARG A 10 13.10 30.48 -49.43
N PHE A 11 13.75 31.60 -49.13
CA PHE A 11 14.17 31.94 -47.76
C PHE A 11 13.01 32.41 -46.89
N VAL A 12 12.08 33.20 -47.45
CA VAL A 12 10.93 33.73 -46.70
C VAL A 12 9.95 32.62 -46.28
N ALA A 13 9.84 31.55 -47.06
CA ALA A 13 9.00 30.39 -46.71
C ALA A 13 9.59 29.49 -45.61
N GLN A 14 10.91 29.52 -45.39
CA GLN A 14 11.58 28.70 -44.36
C GLN A 14 11.63 29.37 -42.98
N LEU A 15 11.54 30.70 -42.90
CA LEU A 15 11.70 31.45 -41.64
C LEU A 15 10.45 31.48 -40.74
N PHE A 16 9.26 31.10 -41.23
CA PHE A 16 8.01 31.21 -40.47
C PHE A 16 7.36 29.87 -40.07
N ALA A 17 7.83 28.73 -40.60
CA ALA A 17 7.25 27.41 -40.31
C ALA A 17 7.94 26.64 -39.17
N GLN A 18 9.18 27.02 -38.80
CA GLN A 18 10.00 26.33 -37.80
C GLN A 18 9.76 26.72 -36.31
N PRO A 19 9.34 27.95 -35.93
CA PRO A 19 9.34 28.33 -34.51
C PRO A 19 8.22 27.64 -33.72
N LEU A 20 7.06 27.37 -34.35
CA LEU A 20 5.92 26.72 -33.69
C LEU A 20 6.18 25.25 -33.35
N ALA A 21 6.79 24.50 -34.27
CA ALA A 21 7.13 23.09 -34.02
C ALA A 21 8.19 22.95 -32.91
N GLN A 22 9.17 23.86 -32.86
CA GLN A 22 10.18 23.89 -31.80
C GLN A 22 9.59 24.28 -30.44
N LEU A 23 8.69 25.28 -30.41
CA LEU A 23 7.98 25.66 -29.18
C LEU A 23 7.12 24.51 -28.65
N LEU A 24 6.36 23.82 -29.51
CA LEU A 24 5.56 22.66 -29.12
C LEU A 24 6.41 21.51 -28.61
N ALA A 25 7.54 21.21 -29.26
CA ALA A 25 8.47 20.17 -28.81
C ALA A 25 9.09 20.52 -27.44
N GLN A 26 9.46 21.78 -27.22
CA GLN A 26 9.97 22.24 -25.93
C GLN A 26 8.91 22.19 -24.83
N LEU A 27 7.67 22.57 -25.13
CA LEU A 27 6.56 22.52 -24.18
C LEU A 27 6.20 21.08 -23.81
N LEU A 28 6.20 20.16 -24.79
CA LEU A 28 6.05 18.73 -24.57
C LEU A 28 7.20 18.15 -23.73
N ALA A 29 8.44 18.53 -24.01
CA ALA A 29 9.60 18.08 -23.23
C ALA A 29 9.55 18.59 -21.78
N GLN A 30 9.11 19.83 -21.54
CA GLN A 30 8.92 20.37 -20.20
C GLN A 30 7.78 19.66 -19.46
N LEU A 31 6.65 19.40 -20.12
CA LEU A 31 5.53 18.64 -19.55
C LEU A 31 5.93 17.20 -19.20
N LEU A 32 6.75 16.55 -20.04
CA LEU A 32 7.31 15.22 -19.78
C LEU A 32 8.33 15.24 -18.62
N ALA A 33 9.14 16.29 -18.50
CA ALA A 33 10.08 16.42 -17.39
C ALA A 33 9.35 16.65 -16.05
N LEU A 34 8.27 17.45 -16.04
CA LEU A 34 7.44 17.66 -14.84
C LEU A 34 6.75 16.37 -14.38
N SER A 35 6.32 15.49 -15.28
CA SER A 35 5.67 14.23 -14.92
C SER A 35 6.65 13.20 -14.32
N VAL A 36 7.90 13.18 -14.81
CA VAL A 36 8.95 12.29 -14.30
C VAL A 36 9.42 12.70 -12.89
N ILE A 37 9.63 13.99 -12.65
CA ILE A 37 10.12 14.47 -11.34
C ILE A 37 9.05 14.29 -10.25
N GLY A 38 7.78 14.54 -10.58
CA GLY A 38 6.66 14.34 -9.64
C GLY A 38 6.41 12.87 -9.26
N GLY A 39 6.57 11.94 -10.21
CA GLY A 39 6.37 10.50 -9.95
C GLY A 39 7.52 9.83 -9.21
N SER A 40 8.76 10.22 -9.50
CA SER A 40 9.97 9.56 -8.98
C SER A 40 10.19 9.83 -7.50
N LEU A 41 9.94 11.06 -7.05
CA LEU A 41 10.12 11.47 -5.65
C LEU A 41 9.06 10.86 -4.72
N GLY A 42 7.83 10.73 -5.19
CA GLY A 42 6.75 10.08 -4.43
C GLY A 42 6.94 8.57 -4.28
N ALA A 43 7.41 7.89 -5.34
CA ALA A 43 7.64 6.45 -5.31
C ALA A 43 8.80 6.05 -4.38
N ALA A 44 9.89 6.82 -4.35
CA ALA A 44 11.04 6.54 -3.48
C ALA A 44 10.68 6.73 -1.99
N ALA A 45 9.97 7.80 -1.64
CA ALA A 45 9.51 8.05 -0.27
C ALA A 45 8.45 7.04 0.20
N ALA A 46 7.60 6.55 -0.71
CA ALA A 46 6.67 5.46 -0.43
C ALA A 46 7.39 4.14 -0.15
N GLY A 47 8.43 3.81 -0.95
CA GLY A 47 9.23 2.60 -0.76
C GLY A 47 9.96 2.53 0.58
N THR A 48 10.56 3.64 1.03
CA THR A 48 11.22 3.71 2.34
C THR A 48 10.23 3.59 3.50
N ARG A 49 9.03 4.17 3.36
CA ARG A 49 7.97 4.09 4.37
C ARG A 49 7.43 2.67 4.50
N GLN A 50 7.14 2.05 3.37
CA GLN A 50 6.60 0.70 3.31
C GLN A 50 7.57 -0.32 3.90
N PHE A 51 8.87 -0.18 3.60
CA PHE A 51 9.90 -1.00 4.24
C PHE A 51 9.94 -0.80 5.77
N GLY A 52 9.88 0.45 6.24
CA GLY A 52 9.84 0.74 7.68
C GLY A 52 8.62 0.14 8.39
N PHE A 53 7.44 0.19 7.75
CA PHE A 53 6.23 -0.46 8.27
C PHE A 53 6.39 -1.97 8.35
N PHE A 54 6.89 -2.63 7.28
CA PHE A 54 7.10 -4.08 7.28
C PHE A 54 8.06 -4.53 8.38
N GLU A 55 9.13 -3.77 8.61
CA GLU A 55 10.09 -4.09 9.66
C GLU A 55 9.50 -3.87 11.06
N GLU A 56 8.78 -2.77 11.29
CA GLU A 56 8.05 -2.51 12.54
C GLU A 56 7.06 -3.65 12.84
N THR A 57 6.24 -4.04 11.87
CA THR A 57 5.27 -5.12 12.06
C THR A 57 5.93 -6.47 12.29
N ARG A 58 7.04 -6.78 11.59
CA ARG A 58 7.80 -8.02 11.80
C ARG A 58 8.29 -8.14 13.24
N ILE A 59 8.86 -7.06 13.78
CA ILE A 59 9.35 -7.02 15.17
C ILE A 59 8.19 -7.23 16.16
N LEU A 60 7.06 -6.56 15.93
CA LEU A 60 5.87 -6.68 16.79
C LEU A 60 5.25 -8.08 16.72
N GLU A 61 5.19 -8.68 15.53
CA GLU A 61 4.71 -10.04 15.32
C GLU A 61 5.62 -11.07 16.01
N GLU A 62 6.93 -10.90 15.93
CA GLU A 62 7.89 -11.75 16.65
C GLU A 62 7.74 -11.65 18.16
N ALA A 63 7.51 -10.44 18.70
CA ALA A 63 7.27 -10.22 20.12
C ALA A 63 5.96 -10.89 20.59
N TRP A 64 4.86 -10.69 19.84
CA TRP A 64 3.58 -11.33 20.15
C TRP A 64 3.69 -12.86 20.12
N HIS A 65 4.26 -13.42 19.05
CA HIS A 65 4.47 -14.86 18.94
C HIS A 65 5.44 -15.40 20.00
N GLY A 66 6.45 -14.63 20.39
CA GLY A 66 7.34 -14.93 21.51
C GLY A 66 6.55 -15.11 22.80
N CYS A 67 5.77 -14.09 23.18
CA CYS A 67 4.91 -14.16 24.35
C CYS A 67 3.98 -15.37 24.32
N VAL A 68 3.26 -15.58 23.20
CA VAL A 68 2.29 -16.69 23.08
C VAL A 68 2.97 -18.05 23.31
N ARG A 69 4.14 -18.28 22.70
CA ARG A 69 4.88 -19.53 22.88
C ARG A 69 5.35 -19.72 24.33
N GLU A 70 5.89 -18.68 24.92
CA GLU A 70 6.41 -18.74 26.29
C GLU A 70 5.30 -18.90 27.33
N ALA A 71 4.21 -18.13 27.23
CA ALA A 71 3.05 -18.22 28.11
C ALA A 71 2.37 -19.58 27.98
N TYR A 72 2.25 -20.12 26.75
CA TYR A 72 1.69 -21.45 26.55
C TYR A 72 2.56 -22.55 27.17
N ALA A 73 3.89 -22.42 27.09
CA ALA A 73 4.82 -23.36 27.72
C ALA A 73 4.75 -23.37 29.25
N ARG A 74 4.28 -22.29 29.88
CA ARG A 74 4.08 -22.20 31.34
C ARG A 74 2.72 -22.69 31.83
N GLN A 75 1.82 -23.13 30.94
CA GLN A 75 0.46 -23.48 31.33
C GLN A 75 0.43 -24.69 32.29
N PRO A 76 -0.43 -24.66 33.34
CA PRO A 76 -0.51 -25.74 34.31
C PRO A 76 -0.91 -27.07 33.66
N ALA A 77 -0.26 -28.15 34.11
CA ALA A 77 -0.67 -29.51 33.76
C ALA A 77 -2.11 -29.76 34.26
N GLY A 78 -2.99 -30.25 33.37
CA GLY A 78 -4.40 -30.50 33.68
C GLY A 78 -5.36 -29.34 33.36
N GLN A 79 -4.85 -28.17 32.90
CA GLN A 79 -5.70 -27.13 32.34
C GLN A 79 -6.36 -27.64 31.04
N SER A 80 -7.65 -27.36 30.86
CA SER A 80 -8.30 -27.61 29.57
C SER A 80 -7.66 -26.73 28.49
N ARG A 81 -7.54 -27.26 27.26
CA ARG A 81 -6.96 -26.53 26.11
C ARG A 81 -7.61 -25.15 25.92
N ALA A 82 -8.93 -25.07 26.01
CA ALA A 82 -9.66 -23.81 25.87
C ALA A 82 -9.35 -22.83 27.02
N GLY A 83 -9.13 -23.32 28.24
CA GLY A 83 -8.70 -22.49 29.36
C GLY A 83 -7.27 -21.95 29.17
N ALA A 84 -6.35 -22.82 28.79
CA ALA A 84 -4.96 -22.46 28.49
C ALA A 84 -4.89 -21.38 27.39
N GLN A 85 -5.64 -21.54 26.31
CA GLN A 85 -5.69 -20.55 25.23
C GLN A 85 -6.18 -19.18 25.69
N ARG A 86 -7.26 -19.13 26.48
CA ARG A 86 -7.78 -17.85 27.01
C ARG A 86 -6.75 -17.16 27.91
N ASN A 87 -6.11 -17.91 28.80
CA ASN A 87 -5.11 -17.36 29.71
C ASN A 87 -3.90 -16.81 28.95
N VAL A 88 -3.40 -17.53 27.94
CA VAL A 88 -2.29 -17.05 27.09
C VAL A 88 -2.66 -15.77 26.34
N LEU A 89 -3.85 -15.73 25.72
CA LEU A 89 -4.27 -14.55 24.95
C LEU A 89 -4.50 -13.34 25.86
N ASP A 90 -5.00 -13.54 27.07
CA ASP A 90 -5.16 -12.47 28.06
C ASP A 90 -3.80 -11.92 28.52
N GLU A 91 -2.85 -12.81 28.83
CA GLU A 91 -1.48 -12.44 29.22
C GLU A 91 -0.73 -11.69 28.11
N CYS A 92 -0.88 -12.12 26.85
CA CYS A 92 -0.16 -11.56 25.72
C CYS A 92 -0.88 -10.40 25.02
N ARG A 93 -1.99 -9.91 25.60
CA ARG A 93 -2.85 -8.90 24.97
C ARG A 93 -2.15 -7.60 24.64
N GLU A 94 -1.23 -7.14 25.49
CA GLU A 94 -0.48 -5.91 25.23
C GLU A 94 0.31 -6.01 23.91
N HIS A 95 0.99 -7.13 23.66
CA HIS A 95 1.74 -7.34 22.42
C HIS A 95 0.84 -7.43 21.17
N GLU A 96 -0.35 -8.02 21.32
CA GLU A 96 -1.37 -8.02 20.27
C GLU A 96 -1.85 -6.60 19.96
N ASP A 97 -2.17 -5.81 21.01
CA ASP A 97 -2.64 -4.43 20.87
C ASP A 97 -1.60 -3.54 20.16
N TRP A 98 -0.30 -3.72 20.45
CA TRP A 98 0.77 -3.01 19.74
C TRP A 98 0.82 -3.35 18.25
N LEU A 99 0.74 -4.63 17.89
CA LEU A 99 0.73 -5.09 16.50
C LEU A 99 -0.51 -4.58 15.73
N VAL A 100 -1.68 -4.67 16.37
CA VAL A 100 -2.94 -4.18 15.79
C VAL A 100 -2.90 -2.67 15.62
N ALA A 101 -2.41 -1.92 16.62
CA ALA A 101 -2.29 -0.47 16.54
C ALA A 101 -1.35 -0.05 15.41
N ALA A 102 -0.20 -0.73 15.23
CA ALA A 102 0.71 -0.47 14.11
C ALA A 102 0.05 -0.70 12.75
N THR A 103 -0.65 -1.83 12.60
CA THR A 103 -1.37 -2.18 11.37
C THR A 103 -2.47 -1.17 11.05
N MET A 104 -3.29 -0.79 12.03
CA MET A 104 -4.38 0.17 11.87
C MET A 104 -3.87 1.58 11.57
N ARG A 105 -2.73 1.99 12.14
CA ARG A 105 -2.08 3.27 11.82
C ARG A 105 -1.73 3.36 10.34
N GLU A 106 -1.21 2.30 9.74
CA GLU A 106 -0.86 2.32 8.31
C GLU A 106 -2.10 2.26 7.42
N GLN A 107 -3.09 1.42 7.74
CA GLN A 107 -4.37 1.41 7.02
C GLN A 107 -5.02 2.80 7.00
N ALA A 108 -5.06 3.48 8.14
CA ALA A 108 -5.63 4.83 8.23
C ALA A 108 -4.89 5.85 7.34
N ARG A 109 -3.58 5.69 7.16
CA ARG A 109 -2.77 6.54 6.27
C ARG A 109 -3.05 6.25 4.80
N GLU A 110 -3.18 4.98 4.43
CA GLU A 110 -3.57 4.58 3.08
C GLU A 110 -4.96 5.11 2.73
N ASP A 111 -5.92 4.99 3.64
CA ASP A 111 -7.28 5.49 3.48
C ASP A 111 -7.31 7.03 3.32
N GLU A 112 -6.49 7.76 4.10
CA GLU A 112 -6.32 9.20 3.98
C GLU A 112 -5.66 9.59 2.64
N ALA A 113 -4.68 8.83 2.18
CA ALA A 113 -4.03 9.04 0.88
C ALA A 113 -5.00 8.76 -0.29
N ALA A 114 -5.85 7.74 -0.17
CA ALA A 114 -6.91 7.44 -1.13
C ALA A 114 -7.93 8.58 -1.19
N ARG A 115 -8.40 9.06 -0.03
CA ARG A 115 -9.32 10.20 0.08
C ARG A 115 -8.73 11.46 -0.57
N ARG A 116 -7.46 11.80 -0.27
CA ARG A 116 -6.78 12.96 -0.88
C ARG A 116 -6.61 12.84 -2.39
N ALA A 117 -6.46 11.63 -2.92
CA ALA A 117 -6.36 11.37 -4.36
C ALA A 117 -7.73 11.39 -5.07
N GLY A 118 -8.83 11.74 -4.39
CA GLY A 118 -10.18 11.68 -4.95
C GLY A 118 -10.64 10.26 -5.28
N ARG A 119 -9.91 9.24 -4.80
CA ARG A 119 -10.33 7.85 -4.88
C ARG A 119 -11.33 7.62 -3.75
N ALA A 120 -12.48 7.04 -4.08
CA ALA A 120 -13.37 6.51 -3.05
C ALA A 120 -12.55 5.62 -2.11
N PRO A 121 -12.82 5.62 -0.78
CA PRO A 121 -12.12 4.73 0.13
C PRO A 121 -12.13 3.34 -0.48
N THR A 122 -10.95 2.81 -0.77
CA THR A 122 -10.83 1.50 -1.38
C THR A 122 -11.08 0.46 -0.30
N VAL A 123 -12.32 0.39 0.21
CA VAL A 123 -12.91 -0.90 0.56
C VAL A 123 -13.15 -1.60 -0.77
N ARG A 124 -12.05 -1.99 -1.44
CA ARG A 124 -11.95 -2.76 -2.68
C ARG A 124 -13.28 -2.86 -3.44
N ALA A 125 -13.71 -1.73 -4.01
CA ALA A 125 -14.94 -1.63 -4.78
C ALA A 125 -14.70 -2.25 -6.14
N GLY A 126 -15.00 -3.55 -6.21
CA GLY A 126 -14.76 -4.43 -7.36
C GLY A 126 -14.33 -5.82 -6.89
N GLY A 127 -15.23 -6.56 -6.23
CA GLY A 127 -14.99 -7.95 -5.82
C GLY A 127 -14.22 -8.15 -4.50
N GLY A 128 -14.17 -7.13 -3.63
CA GLY A 128 -13.30 -7.13 -2.46
C GLY A 128 -13.92 -7.24 -1.09
N THR A 129 -15.15 -6.81 -0.92
CA THR A 129 -15.89 -7.01 0.34
C THR A 129 -16.06 -8.50 0.61
N TRP A 130 -16.39 -9.27 -0.43
CA TRP A 130 -16.46 -10.73 -0.34
C TRP A 130 -15.09 -11.38 -0.14
N ALA A 131 -14.03 -10.86 -0.74
CA ALA A 131 -12.70 -11.45 -0.59
C ALA A 131 -12.14 -11.25 0.83
N TRP A 132 -12.19 -10.04 1.39
CA TRP A 132 -11.78 -9.78 2.76
C TRP A 132 -12.71 -10.46 3.78
N ALA A 133 -14.04 -10.40 3.56
CA ALA A 133 -14.98 -11.11 4.43
C ALA A 133 -14.81 -12.63 4.34
N ALA A 134 -14.49 -13.19 3.17
CA ALA A 134 -14.18 -14.62 3.02
C ALA A 134 -12.83 -14.98 3.64
N SER A 135 -11.81 -14.11 3.54
CA SER A 135 -10.53 -14.31 4.22
C SER A 135 -10.69 -14.28 5.74
N VAL A 136 -11.41 -13.30 6.28
CA VAL A 136 -11.73 -13.21 7.71
C VAL A 136 -12.64 -14.35 8.15
N ALA A 137 -13.64 -14.74 7.35
CA ALA A 137 -14.50 -15.88 7.66
C ALA A 137 -13.74 -17.21 7.63
N ALA A 138 -12.82 -17.42 6.69
CA ALA A 138 -11.97 -18.60 6.66
C ALA A 138 -11.01 -18.65 7.86
N TYR A 139 -10.51 -17.50 8.33
CA TYR A 139 -9.58 -17.45 9.45
C TYR A 139 -10.25 -17.46 10.84
N VAL A 140 -11.47 -16.91 10.96
CA VAL A 140 -12.15 -16.72 12.25
C VAL A 140 -13.38 -17.62 12.39
N VAL A 141 -14.18 -17.78 11.33
CA VAL A 141 -15.42 -18.56 11.40
C VAL A 141 -15.11 -20.04 11.31
N ASP A 142 -14.26 -20.49 10.38
CA ASP A 142 -13.95 -21.90 10.18
C ASP A 142 -13.39 -22.61 11.44
N PRO A 143 -12.42 -22.02 12.18
CA PRO A 143 -11.92 -22.62 13.42
C PRO A 143 -12.98 -22.65 14.54
N VAL A 144 -13.79 -21.58 14.67
CA VAL A 144 -14.85 -21.48 15.69
C VAL A 144 -15.98 -22.47 15.39
N THR A 145 -16.35 -22.68 14.13
CA THR A 145 -17.31 -23.72 13.75
C THR A 145 -16.77 -25.12 13.98
N SER A 146 -15.49 -25.38 13.69
CA SER A 146 -14.87 -26.67 14.01
C SER A 146 -14.83 -26.94 15.52
N TRP A 147 -14.59 -25.89 16.32
CA TRP A 147 -14.62 -25.98 17.77
C TRP A 147 -16.03 -26.26 18.28
N LEU A 148 -17.07 -25.57 17.79
CA LEU A 148 -18.45 -25.80 18.20
C LEU A 148 -18.99 -27.19 17.80
N GLN A 149 -18.55 -27.72 16.65
CA GLN A 149 -18.95 -29.07 16.22
C GLN A 149 -18.22 -30.18 16.99
N GLY A 150 -17.02 -29.93 17.51
CA GLY A 150 -16.31 -30.89 18.37
C GLY A 150 -16.88 -31.06 19.78
N TRP A 151 -17.88 -30.24 20.18
CA TRP A 151 -18.57 -30.32 21.48
C TRP A 151 -19.96 -30.98 21.38
N ARG A 152 -20.39 -31.41 20.19
CA ARG A 152 -21.59 -32.23 19.97
C ARG A 152 -21.21 -33.69 19.77
#